data_AF-A0A926B9I6-F1
#
_entry.id   AF-A0A926B9I6-F1
#
_cell.length_a   1.000
_cell.length_b   1.000
_cell.length_c   1.000
_cell.angle_alpha   90.00
_cell.angle_beta   90.00
_cell.angle_gamma   90.00
#
_symmetry.space_group_name_H-M   'P 1'
#
loop_
_entity.id
_entity.type
_entity.pdbx_description
1 polymer ?
#
loop_
_entity_poly.entity_id
_entity_poly.type
_entity_poly.pdbx_seq_one_letter_code
_entity_poly.pdbx_strand_id
1 'polypeptide(L)'
;VQHGAQNHALCGSALIEPGKTVRFKDARCVQAAQGGLLEGRDQWFFVLPLGLRATALGQIGQNGYNQLWGAIEELNVSFGLPKRGHLEQILTKQRATLTQFRSRFECLDRQTGALFFVGDRLAGVEIAPNAAYFRDLWMPLAAFAYGIAAHGVERTEKHSLYGEGEPFAGISGLAELRDALREARAERSDTLATVVSASSAGLSGAKRKAVGRHGRTATTLETLTASGFAGQYVKRESEPVYVSLFRTR
;
A
#
# COMPACT_ATOMS: atom_id res chain seq x y z
N VAL A 1 0.14 -14.41 -11.24
CA VAL A 1 -0.19 -15.42 -10.21
C VAL A 1 -0.05 -16.78 -10.86
N GLN A 2 0.84 -17.64 -10.36
CA GLN A 2 1.03 -18.99 -10.90
C GLN A 2 -0.13 -19.90 -10.45
N HIS A 3 -0.70 -20.65 -11.40
CA HIS A 3 -1.72 -21.65 -11.09
C HIS A 3 -1.07 -22.90 -10.48
N GLY A 4 -1.71 -23.48 -9.47
CA GLY A 4 -1.22 -24.72 -8.84
C GLY A 4 0.01 -24.54 -7.93
N ALA A 5 0.26 -23.32 -7.44
CA ALA A 5 1.27 -23.05 -6.41
C ALA A 5 0.74 -22.04 -5.38
N GLN A 6 1.12 -22.21 -4.11
CA GLN A 6 0.62 -21.34 -3.03
C GLN A 6 1.47 -20.06 -2.91
N ASN A 7 0.84 -18.90 -3.08
CA ASN A 7 1.46 -17.61 -2.84
C ASN A 7 1.48 -17.28 -1.35
N HIS A 8 2.49 -16.52 -0.95
CA HIS A 8 2.73 -16.15 0.44
C HIS A 8 2.90 -14.65 0.59
N ALA A 9 2.34 -14.10 1.65
CA ALA A 9 2.60 -12.73 2.08
C ALA A 9 3.52 -12.75 3.30
N LEU A 10 4.51 -11.85 3.29
CA LEU A 10 5.27 -11.55 4.49
C LEU A 10 4.42 -10.65 5.39
N CYS A 11 4.33 -10.99 6.68
CA CYS A 11 3.60 -10.20 7.69
C CYS A 11 4.33 -8.92 8.10
N GLY A 12 5.62 -8.82 7.76
CA GLY A 12 6.44 -7.64 8.02
C GLY A 12 7.70 -7.60 7.16
N SER A 13 8.40 -6.49 7.23
CA SER A 13 9.68 -6.24 6.61
C SER A 13 10.81 -6.89 7.40
N ALA A 14 11.97 -7.00 6.77
CA ALA A 14 13.20 -7.44 7.39
C ALA A 14 14.40 -6.67 6.83
N LEU A 15 15.44 -6.51 7.65
CA LEU A 15 16.75 -6.06 7.20
C LEU A 15 17.61 -7.29 6.96
N ILE A 16 18.10 -7.45 5.73
CA ILE A 16 18.94 -8.58 5.33
C ILE A 16 20.30 -8.02 4.93
N GLU A 17 21.37 -8.50 5.57
CA GLU A 17 22.72 -8.08 5.18
C GLU A 17 23.10 -8.64 3.81
N PRO A 18 23.92 -7.93 3.02
CA PRO A 18 24.40 -8.44 1.73
C PRO A 18 25.01 -9.84 1.84
N GLY A 19 24.59 -10.76 0.96
CA GLY A 19 25.08 -12.14 0.93
C GLY A 19 24.53 -13.05 2.04
N LYS A 20 23.61 -12.57 2.89
CA LYS A 20 22.96 -13.41 3.91
C LYS A 20 21.65 -13.99 3.38
N THR A 21 21.41 -15.24 3.75
CA THR A 21 20.12 -15.91 3.56
C THR A 21 19.35 -15.89 4.87
N VAL A 22 18.13 -15.37 4.85
CA VAL A 22 17.22 -15.36 6.00
C VAL A 22 16.01 -16.21 5.68
N ARG A 23 15.60 -17.05 6.63
CA ARG A 23 14.39 -17.87 6.53
C ARG A 23 13.27 -17.23 7.35
N PHE A 24 12.17 -16.87 6.68
CA PHE A 24 10.94 -16.43 7.31
C PHE A 24 10.04 -17.64 7.60
N LYS A 25 9.62 -17.80 8.85
CA LYS A 25 8.71 -18.88 9.29
C LYS A 25 7.26 -18.41 9.43
N ASP A 26 7.04 -17.12 9.25
CA ASP A 26 5.78 -16.40 9.45
C ASP A 26 5.17 -15.89 8.14
N ALA A 27 5.64 -16.40 7.00
CA ALA A 27 4.98 -16.17 5.72
C ALA A 27 3.58 -16.81 5.73
N ARG A 28 2.56 -16.08 5.28
CA ARG A 28 1.15 -16.51 5.33
C ARG A 28 0.62 -16.81 3.95
N CYS A 29 -0.12 -17.89 3.84
CA CYS A 29 -0.73 -18.28 2.58
C CYS A 29 -1.87 -17.32 2.23
N VAL A 30 -1.86 -16.81 1.00
CA VAL A 30 -2.93 -15.94 0.47
C VAL A 30 -3.88 -16.67 -0.48
N GLN A 31 -3.74 -18.00 -0.56
CA GLN A 31 -4.60 -18.92 -1.32
C GLN A 31 -4.95 -20.11 -0.42
N ALA A 32 -6.23 -20.24 -0.08
CA ALA A 32 -6.73 -21.30 0.78
C ALA A 32 -6.63 -22.68 0.12
N ALA A 33 -6.12 -23.67 0.85
CA ALA A 33 -6.07 -25.08 0.42
C ALA A 33 -5.44 -25.38 -0.96
N GLN A 34 -4.67 -24.46 -1.53
CA GLN A 34 -3.94 -24.68 -2.79
C GLN A 34 -2.58 -25.31 -2.50
N GLY A 35 -2.37 -26.55 -2.95
CA GLY A 35 -1.05 -27.19 -2.92
C GLY A 35 -0.14 -26.71 -4.06
N GLY A 36 1.15 -27.03 -3.93
CA GLY A 36 2.15 -26.89 -4.99
C GLY A 36 3.32 -25.96 -4.68
N LEU A 37 4.38 -26.05 -5.48
CA LEU A 37 5.63 -25.30 -5.32
C LEU A 37 5.69 -24.14 -6.32
N LEU A 38 6.14 -22.98 -5.85
CA LEU A 38 6.45 -21.85 -6.73
C LEU A 38 7.69 -22.21 -7.55
N GLU A 39 7.54 -22.25 -8.88
CA GLU A 39 8.69 -22.37 -9.76
C GLU A 39 9.31 -20.97 -9.92
N GLY A 40 10.64 -20.87 -9.92
CA GLY A 40 11.39 -19.60 -9.82
C GLY A 40 11.24 -18.61 -11.00
N ARG A 41 10.20 -18.74 -11.83
CA ARG A 41 9.91 -17.91 -13.00
C ARG A 41 8.65 -17.06 -12.78
N ASP A 42 8.74 -15.78 -13.13
CA ASP A 42 7.67 -14.77 -13.15
C ASP A 42 6.80 -14.65 -11.88
N GLN A 43 7.46 -14.58 -10.72
CA GLN A 43 6.79 -14.25 -9.46
C GLN A 43 6.48 -12.76 -9.40
N TRP A 44 5.20 -12.42 -9.42
CA TRP A 44 4.75 -11.04 -9.31
C TRP A 44 4.84 -10.60 -7.84
N PHE A 45 5.57 -9.53 -7.58
CA PHE A 45 5.58 -8.89 -6.28
C PHE A 45 4.30 -8.05 -6.13
N PHE A 46 3.59 -8.26 -5.02
CA PHE A 46 2.40 -7.47 -4.68
C PHE A 46 2.54 -6.92 -3.28
N VAL A 47 1.89 -5.77 -3.07
CA VAL A 47 1.64 -5.24 -1.74
C VAL A 47 0.22 -5.64 -1.35
N LEU A 48 0.04 -6.12 -0.13
CA LEU A 48 -1.28 -6.50 0.37
C LEU A 48 -2.27 -5.31 0.27
N PRO A 49 -3.54 -5.56 -0.08
CA PRO A 49 -4.62 -4.59 0.03
C PRO A 49 -4.65 -3.93 1.40
N LEU A 50 -5.04 -2.66 1.45
CA LEU A 50 -5.04 -1.85 2.67
C LEU A 50 -5.67 -2.57 3.88
N GLY A 51 -6.88 -3.13 3.70
CA GLY A 51 -7.58 -3.85 4.77
C GLY A 51 -6.88 -5.12 5.26
N LEU A 52 -6.02 -5.73 4.44
CA LEU A 52 -5.27 -6.93 4.82
C LEU A 52 -3.93 -6.61 5.51
N ARG A 53 -3.37 -5.41 5.30
CA ARG A 53 -2.08 -5.01 5.88
C ARG A 53 -2.14 -4.92 7.41
N ALA A 54 -3.22 -4.39 7.97
CA ALA A 54 -3.42 -4.33 9.42
C ALA A 54 -3.51 -5.73 10.03
N THR A 55 -4.29 -6.62 9.40
CA THR A 55 -4.37 -8.03 9.81
C THR A 55 -3.00 -8.68 9.75
N ALA A 56 -2.28 -8.58 8.63
CA ALA A 56 -0.95 -9.16 8.47
C ALA A 56 0.05 -8.67 9.52
N LEU A 57 0.07 -7.37 9.81
CA LEU A 57 0.96 -6.79 10.83
C LEU A 57 0.65 -7.32 12.23
N GLY A 58 -0.63 -7.49 12.58
CA GLY A 58 -1.06 -8.08 13.86
C GLY A 58 -0.68 -9.56 14.03
N GLN A 59 -0.34 -10.24 12.93
CA GLN A 59 0.05 -11.65 12.92
C GLN A 59 1.57 -11.87 12.98
N ILE A 60 2.40 -10.82 13.08
CA ILE A 60 3.86 -10.98 13.16
C ILE A 60 4.24 -11.91 14.34
N GLY A 61 5.08 -12.90 14.07
CA GLY A 61 5.60 -13.83 15.08
C GLY A 61 4.61 -14.93 15.52
N GLN A 62 3.38 -14.93 15.02
CA GLN A 62 2.42 -16.00 15.32
C GLN A 62 2.68 -17.26 14.46
N ASN A 63 2.25 -18.43 14.89
CA ASN A 63 2.34 -19.66 14.10
C ASN A 63 1.03 -19.93 13.35
N GLY A 64 1.12 -20.46 12.13
CA GLY A 64 -0.05 -20.85 11.32
C GLY A 64 -0.10 -20.15 9.97
N TYR A 65 -0.36 -20.91 8.92
CA TYR A 65 -0.26 -20.43 7.55
C TYR A 65 -1.56 -19.78 7.03
N ASN A 66 -2.70 -20.04 7.69
CA ASN A 66 -4.06 -19.68 7.26
C ASN A 66 -4.59 -18.35 7.84
N GLN A 67 -3.76 -17.58 8.54
CA GLN A 67 -4.22 -16.45 9.36
C GLN A 67 -4.81 -15.27 8.56
N LEU A 68 -4.55 -15.21 7.25
CA LEU A 68 -5.14 -14.19 6.37
C LEU A 68 -6.43 -14.64 5.69
N TRP A 69 -6.79 -15.93 5.74
CA TRP A 69 -7.89 -16.45 4.93
C TRP A 69 -9.24 -15.82 5.27
N GLY A 70 -9.55 -15.66 6.56
CA GLY A 70 -10.81 -15.01 6.98
C GLY A 70 -10.91 -13.56 6.49
N ALA A 71 -9.84 -12.78 6.63
CA ALA A 71 -9.82 -11.40 6.13
C ALA A 71 -9.90 -11.33 4.59
N ILE A 72 -9.30 -12.29 3.88
CA ILE A 72 -9.42 -12.40 2.42
C ILE A 72 -10.84 -12.79 2.01
N GLU A 73 -11.50 -13.68 2.76
CA GLU A 73 -12.91 -14.04 2.55
C GLU A 73 -13.82 -12.81 2.67
N GLU A 74 -13.64 -12.03 3.73
CA GLU A 74 -14.39 -10.79 3.96
C GLU A 74 -14.17 -9.78 2.83
N LEU A 75 -12.91 -9.60 2.40
CA LEU A 75 -12.59 -8.77 1.25
C LEU A 75 -13.26 -9.28 -0.03
N ASN A 76 -13.20 -10.58 -0.31
CA ASN A 76 -13.85 -11.13 -1.50
C ASN A 76 -15.37 -10.90 -1.46
N VAL A 77 -16.02 -11.13 -0.31
CA VAL A 77 -17.45 -10.89 -0.13
C VAL A 77 -17.81 -9.41 -0.34
N SER A 78 -17.00 -8.47 0.15
CA SER A 78 -17.26 -7.03 -0.04
C SER A 78 -17.24 -6.60 -1.51
N PHE A 79 -16.59 -7.38 -2.39
CA PHE A 79 -16.59 -7.18 -3.84
C PHE A 79 -17.59 -8.06 -4.59
N GLY A 80 -18.50 -8.74 -3.88
CA GLY A 80 -19.50 -9.65 -4.47
C GLY A 80 -18.89 -10.93 -5.05
N LEU A 81 -17.72 -11.34 -4.56
CA LEU A 81 -17.03 -12.56 -4.98
C LEU A 81 -17.33 -13.71 -3.99
N PRO A 82 -17.15 -14.98 -4.42
CA PRO A 82 -17.31 -16.12 -3.52
C PRO A 82 -16.47 -15.99 -2.25
N LYS A 83 -17.06 -16.30 -1.09
CA LYS A 83 -16.41 -16.31 0.22
C LYS A 83 -15.35 -17.41 0.30
N ARG A 84 -14.14 -17.11 -0.18
CA ARG A 84 -12.97 -18.00 -0.06
C ARG A 84 -11.70 -17.19 0.20
N GLY A 85 -10.75 -17.80 0.93
CA GLY A 85 -9.45 -17.20 1.27
C GLY A 85 -8.45 -17.15 0.11
N HIS A 86 -8.87 -16.81 -1.11
CA HIS A 86 -7.98 -16.65 -2.28
C HIS A 86 -7.92 -15.20 -2.73
N LEU A 87 -6.81 -14.52 -2.42
CA LEU A 87 -6.60 -13.11 -2.78
C LEU A 87 -6.56 -12.91 -4.30
N GLU A 88 -6.09 -13.92 -5.03
CA GLU A 88 -6.19 -14.04 -6.48
C GLU A 88 -7.57 -13.70 -7.04
N GLN A 89 -8.67 -14.05 -6.36
CA GLN A 89 -10.01 -13.85 -6.89
C GLN A 89 -10.29 -12.38 -7.16
N ILE A 90 -10.06 -11.50 -6.19
CA ILE A 90 -10.22 -10.07 -6.40
C ILE A 90 -9.21 -9.53 -7.41
N LEU A 91 -7.95 -9.97 -7.35
CA LEU A 91 -6.90 -9.48 -8.26
C LEU A 91 -7.17 -9.82 -9.72
N THR A 92 -7.75 -10.99 -9.99
CA THR A 92 -8.07 -11.44 -11.35
C THR A 92 -9.41 -10.87 -11.84
N LYS A 93 -10.46 -10.93 -11.01
CA LYS A 93 -11.80 -10.48 -11.39
C LYS A 93 -11.92 -8.97 -11.52
N GLN A 94 -11.14 -8.21 -10.73
CA GLN A 94 -11.11 -6.75 -10.81
C GLN A 94 -9.91 -6.23 -11.61
N ARG A 95 -9.13 -7.09 -12.28
CA ARG A 95 -7.87 -6.71 -12.93
C ARG A 95 -8.03 -5.51 -13.86
N ALA A 96 -9.04 -5.53 -14.72
CA ALA A 96 -9.29 -4.45 -15.68
C ALA A 96 -9.40 -3.09 -14.95
N THR A 97 -10.24 -3.02 -13.93
CA THR A 97 -10.43 -1.81 -13.10
C THR A 97 -9.16 -1.45 -12.34
N LEU A 98 -8.52 -2.41 -11.66
CA LEU A 98 -7.34 -2.16 -10.84
C LEU A 98 -6.17 -1.62 -11.68
N THR A 99 -6.02 -2.10 -12.91
CA THR A 99 -4.98 -1.59 -13.83
C THR A 99 -5.27 -0.18 -14.35
N GLN A 100 -6.51 0.31 -14.30
CA GLN A 100 -6.81 1.71 -14.65
C GLN A 100 -6.21 2.69 -13.63
N PHE A 101 -6.07 2.32 -12.36
CA PHE A 101 -5.39 3.19 -11.39
C PHE A 101 -3.94 3.46 -11.79
N ARG A 102 -3.27 2.51 -12.45
CA ARG A 102 -1.95 2.74 -13.04
C ARG A 102 -1.99 3.75 -14.20
N SER A 103 -3.03 3.74 -15.03
CA SER A 103 -3.12 4.69 -16.16
C SER A 103 -3.58 6.08 -15.72
N ARG A 104 -4.26 6.20 -14.57
CA ARG A 104 -4.70 7.48 -14.00
C ARG A 104 -3.58 8.23 -13.29
N PHE A 105 -2.56 7.52 -12.81
CA PHE A 105 -1.47 8.09 -12.03
C PHE A 105 -0.10 7.64 -12.53
N GLU A 106 0.75 8.59 -12.87
CA GLU A 106 2.12 8.35 -13.30
C GLU A 106 3.10 8.52 -12.14
N CYS A 107 4.04 7.59 -12.00
CA CYS A 107 5.18 7.77 -11.10
C CYS A 107 6.12 8.81 -11.71
N LEU A 108 6.40 9.88 -10.99
CA LEU A 108 7.26 10.96 -11.47
C LEU A 108 8.74 10.57 -11.44
N ASP A 109 9.53 11.25 -12.27
CA ASP A 109 10.98 11.10 -12.22
C ASP A 109 11.54 11.53 -10.87
N ARG A 110 12.45 10.71 -10.34
CA ARG A 110 13.08 10.87 -9.02
C ARG A 110 12.10 10.82 -7.83
N GLN A 111 10.85 10.41 -8.04
CA GLN A 111 9.90 10.21 -6.95
C GLN A 111 10.39 9.09 -6.01
N THR A 112 10.50 9.39 -4.72
CA THR A 112 10.92 8.44 -3.68
C THR A 112 9.79 8.04 -2.74
N GLY A 113 8.62 8.66 -2.85
CA GLY A 113 7.50 8.41 -1.96
C GLY A 113 6.18 8.97 -2.48
N ALA A 114 5.11 8.62 -1.78
CA ALA A 114 3.78 9.14 -2.03
C ALA A 114 2.92 9.13 -0.76
N LEU A 115 2.00 10.07 -0.70
CA LEU A 115 0.85 10.04 0.19
C LEU A 115 -0.34 9.50 -0.60
N PHE A 116 -1.00 8.48 -0.06
CA PHE A 116 -2.18 7.89 -0.68
C PHE A 116 -3.42 8.35 0.05
N PHE A 117 -4.34 8.97 -0.68
CA PHE A 117 -5.67 9.34 -0.19
C PHE A 117 -6.71 8.44 -0.83
N VAL A 118 -7.66 7.96 -0.03
CA VAL A 118 -8.82 7.20 -0.48
C VAL A 118 -10.05 7.93 0.03
N GLY A 119 -10.86 8.47 -0.88
CA GLY A 119 -11.82 9.50 -0.50
C GLY A 119 -11.10 10.79 -0.08
N ASP A 120 -11.59 11.41 0.99
CA ASP A 120 -11.01 12.58 1.66
C ASP A 120 -10.00 12.20 2.77
N ARG A 121 -9.64 10.92 2.88
CA ARG A 121 -8.87 10.39 4.01
C ARG A 121 -7.47 9.95 3.60
N LEU A 122 -6.47 10.36 4.39
CA LEU A 122 -5.12 9.79 4.29
C LEU A 122 -5.17 8.30 4.61
N ALA A 123 -4.88 7.47 3.61
CA ALA A 123 -4.91 6.02 3.67
C ALA A 123 -3.52 5.40 3.90
N GLY A 124 -2.47 6.08 3.46
CA GLY A 124 -1.11 5.67 3.78
C GLY A 124 0.00 6.59 3.30
N VAL A 125 1.20 6.29 3.79
CA VAL A 125 2.44 7.00 3.52
C VAL A 125 3.48 5.96 3.13
N GLU A 126 4.04 6.11 1.93
CA GLU A 126 5.05 5.21 1.39
C GLU A 126 6.31 6.02 1.04
N ILE A 127 7.45 5.63 1.59
CA ILE A 127 8.78 6.18 1.28
C ILE A 127 9.71 5.00 1.00
N ALA A 128 10.42 5.08 -0.12
CA ALA A 128 11.41 4.13 -0.56
C ALA A 128 12.84 4.69 -0.42
N PRO A 129 13.86 3.82 -0.35
CA PRO A 129 15.25 4.26 -0.22
C PRO A 129 15.78 5.04 -1.43
N ASN A 130 15.19 4.85 -2.60
CA ASN A 130 15.54 5.56 -3.83
C ASN A 130 14.40 5.45 -4.87
N ALA A 131 14.51 6.26 -5.93
CA ALA A 131 13.48 6.34 -6.97
C ALA A 131 13.34 5.06 -7.81
N ALA A 132 14.42 4.30 -8.01
CA ALA A 132 14.35 3.03 -8.73
C ALA A 132 13.50 2.02 -7.96
N TYR A 133 13.74 1.88 -6.66
CA TYR A 133 12.94 1.03 -5.79
C TYR A 133 11.47 1.50 -5.71
N PHE A 134 11.24 2.81 -5.61
CA PHE A 134 9.87 3.34 -5.60
C PHE A 134 9.11 3.03 -6.89
N ARG A 135 9.79 3.09 -8.04
CA ARG A 135 9.23 2.74 -9.35
C ARG A 135 8.77 1.29 -9.40
N ASP A 136 9.53 0.37 -8.82
CA ASP A 136 9.16 -1.04 -8.71
C ASP A 136 7.95 -1.25 -7.80
N LEU A 137 7.82 -0.45 -6.73
CA LEU A 137 6.67 -0.47 -5.83
C LEU A 137 5.41 0.19 -6.41
N TRP A 138 5.55 1.09 -7.37
CA TRP A 138 4.46 1.94 -7.82
C TRP A 138 3.22 1.15 -8.25
N MET A 139 3.40 0.16 -9.13
CA MET A 139 2.29 -0.64 -9.63
C MET A 139 1.65 -1.49 -8.51
N PRO A 140 2.43 -2.22 -7.67
CA PRO A 140 1.90 -2.86 -6.46
C PRO A 140 1.09 -1.95 -5.54
N LEU A 141 1.56 -0.72 -5.29
CA LEU A 141 0.89 0.23 -4.41
C LEU A 141 -0.38 0.80 -5.04
N ALA A 142 -0.27 1.36 -6.24
CA ALA A 142 -1.36 2.06 -6.91
C ALA A 142 -2.49 1.12 -7.35
N ALA A 143 -2.17 -0.06 -7.89
CA ALA A 143 -3.19 -0.97 -8.41
C ALA A 143 -3.73 -1.93 -7.34
N PHE A 144 -2.86 -2.50 -6.50
CA PHE A 144 -3.23 -3.65 -5.68
C PHE A 144 -3.34 -3.35 -4.18
N ALA A 145 -2.61 -2.37 -3.66
CA ALA A 145 -2.76 -1.95 -2.27
C ALA A 145 -3.90 -0.93 -2.12
N TYR A 146 -3.69 0.27 -2.65
CA TYR A 146 -4.61 1.40 -2.51
C TYR A 146 -5.70 1.39 -3.58
N GLY A 147 -5.43 0.87 -4.78
CA GLY A 147 -6.42 0.74 -5.85
C GLY A 147 -7.62 -0.14 -5.46
N ILE A 148 -7.39 -1.21 -4.68
CA ILE A 148 -8.50 -2.02 -4.14
C ILE A 148 -9.35 -1.20 -3.17
N ALA A 149 -8.73 -0.43 -2.26
CA ALA A 149 -9.48 0.41 -1.32
C ALA A 149 -10.27 1.51 -2.05
N ALA A 150 -9.65 2.19 -3.02
CA ALA A 150 -10.30 3.20 -3.85
C ALA A 150 -11.47 2.60 -4.64
N HIS A 151 -11.27 1.44 -5.26
CA HIS A 151 -12.34 0.76 -5.98
C HIS A 151 -13.51 0.36 -5.07
N GLY A 152 -13.24 -0.04 -3.83
CA GLY A 152 -14.27 -0.30 -2.83
C GLY A 152 -15.15 0.92 -2.58
N VAL A 153 -14.52 2.07 -2.35
CA VAL A 153 -15.22 3.36 -2.15
C VAL A 153 -16.01 3.77 -3.40
N GLU A 154 -15.41 3.72 -4.59
CA GLU A 154 -16.08 4.06 -5.86
C GLU A 154 -17.35 3.20 -6.10
N ARG A 155 -17.36 1.94 -5.64
CA ARG A 155 -18.52 1.03 -5.79
C ARG A 155 -19.65 1.34 -4.82
N THR A 156 -19.33 1.70 -3.58
CA THR A 156 -20.33 1.93 -2.52
C THR A 156 -20.89 3.34 -2.60
N GLU A 157 -20.05 4.30 -2.96
CA GLU A 157 -20.39 5.71 -3.03
C GLU A 157 -20.71 6.03 -4.49
N LYS A 158 -21.97 5.77 -4.89
CA LYS A 158 -22.48 6.03 -6.24
C LYS A 158 -22.17 7.46 -6.68
N HIS A 159 -21.09 7.68 -7.43
CA HIS A 159 -20.75 8.93 -8.12
C HIS A 159 -20.75 10.24 -7.28
N SER A 160 -20.99 10.21 -5.95
CA SER A 160 -21.36 11.41 -5.19
C SER A 160 -20.22 12.05 -4.39
N LEU A 161 -19.07 11.39 -4.24
CA LEU A 161 -17.94 11.98 -3.50
C LEU A 161 -17.25 13.10 -4.28
N TYR A 162 -17.26 12.98 -5.60
CA TYR A 162 -16.67 13.93 -6.50
C TYR A 162 -17.74 14.19 -7.54
N GLY A 163 -18.46 15.31 -7.41
CA GLY A 163 -19.42 15.73 -8.43
C GLY A 163 -18.77 15.78 -9.82
N GLU A 164 -19.56 16.04 -10.85
CA GLU A 164 -18.99 16.29 -12.17
C GLU A 164 -17.93 17.41 -12.06
N GLY A 165 -16.68 17.08 -12.39
CA GLY A 165 -15.58 18.02 -12.23
C GLY A 165 -15.84 19.26 -13.10
N GLU A 166 -15.88 20.43 -12.48
CA GLU A 166 -16.12 21.67 -13.22
C GLU A 166 -14.91 22.01 -14.10
N PRO A 167 -15.11 22.28 -15.40
CA PRO A 167 -14.05 22.77 -16.25
C PRO A 167 -13.46 24.09 -15.72
N PHE A 168 -12.17 24.31 -15.91
CA PHE A 168 -11.55 25.61 -15.62
C PHE A 168 -12.23 26.70 -16.46
N ALA A 169 -12.82 27.69 -15.79
CA ALA A 169 -13.49 28.80 -16.44
C ALA A 169 -12.48 29.75 -17.10
N GLY A 170 -12.85 30.35 -18.24
CA GLY A 170 -12.05 31.39 -18.88
C GLY A 170 -10.77 30.92 -19.59
N ILE A 171 -10.59 29.62 -19.79
CA ILE A 171 -9.41 29.07 -20.47
C ILE A 171 -9.66 28.97 -21.98
N SER A 172 -8.84 29.68 -22.75
CA SER A 172 -8.93 29.77 -24.22
C SER A 172 -7.84 28.99 -24.95
N GLY A 173 -6.79 28.55 -24.24
CA GLY A 173 -5.68 27.81 -24.84
C GLY A 173 -4.93 26.87 -23.89
N LEU A 174 -4.08 26.02 -24.48
CA LEU A 174 -3.31 25.00 -23.74
C LEU A 174 -2.29 25.58 -22.75
N ALA A 175 -1.76 26.77 -23.03
CA ALA A 175 -0.83 27.45 -22.13
C ALA A 175 -1.55 27.87 -20.83
N GLU A 176 -2.68 28.56 -20.97
CA GLU A 176 -3.55 28.98 -19.87
C GLU A 176 -4.04 27.76 -19.06
N LEU A 177 -4.46 26.68 -19.74
CA LEU A 177 -4.86 25.43 -19.08
C LEU A 177 -3.72 24.85 -18.22
N ARG A 178 -2.49 24.88 -18.75
CA ARG A 178 -1.32 24.34 -18.05
C ARG A 178 -0.99 25.16 -16.80
N ASP A 179 -1.12 26.48 -16.88
CA ASP A 179 -0.87 27.37 -15.75
C ASP A 179 -1.96 27.21 -14.69
N ALA A 180 -3.24 27.20 -15.07
CA ALA A 180 -4.36 26.92 -14.17
C ALA A 180 -4.23 25.55 -13.47
N LEU A 181 -3.79 24.51 -14.19
CA LEU A 181 -3.49 23.20 -13.61
C LEU A 181 -2.33 23.23 -12.61
N ARG A 182 -1.30 24.06 -12.82
CA ARG A 182 -0.20 24.20 -11.86
C ARG A 182 -0.68 24.90 -10.59
N GLU A 183 -1.46 25.97 -10.74
CA GLU A 183 -2.03 26.72 -9.62
C GLU A 183 -2.97 25.86 -8.77
N ALA A 184 -3.95 25.21 -9.38
CA ALA A 184 -4.87 24.31 -8.67
C ALA A 184 -4.14 23.15 -7.95
N ARG A 185 -3.04 22.64 -8.53
CA ARG A 185 -2.19 21.64 -7.86
C ARG A 185 -1.44 22.21 -6.67
N ALA A 186 -0.95 23.45 -6.75
CA ALA A 186 -0.28 24.13 -5.65
C ALA A 186 -1.25 24.36 -4.49
N GLU A 187 -2.44 24.91 -4.75
CA GLU A 187 -3.48 25.11 -3.74
C GLU A 187 -3.91 23.79 -3.08
N ARG A 188 -4.06 22.74 -3.89
CA ARG A 188 -4.36 21.41 -3.38
C ARG A 188 -3.22 20.89 -2.51
N SER A 189 -1.97 21.12 -2.90
CA SER A 189 -0.79 20.73 -2.11
C SER A 189 -0.80 21.39 -0.73
N ASP A 190 -1.13 22.67 -0.64
CA ASP A 190 -1.21 23.41 0.62
C ASP A 190 -2.35 22.88 1.52
N THR A 191 -3.50 22.59 0.91
CA THR A 191 -4.61 21.94 1.61
C THR A 191 -4.19 20.58 2.16
N LEU A 192 -3.49 19.77 1.35
CA LEU A 192 -3.01 18.45 1.76
C LEU A 192 -1.95 18.56 2.87
N ALA A 193 -1.07 19.57 2.84
CA ALA A 193 -0.10 19.80 3.91
C ALA A 193 -0.79 20.05 5.26
N THR A 194 -1.92 20.75 5.26
CA THR A 194 -2.76 20.95 6.45
C THR A 194 -3.37 19.64 6.95
N VAL A 195 -3.94 18.83 6.05
CA VAL A 195 -4.53 17.52 6.38
C VAL A 195 -3.48 16.55 6.93
N VAL A 196 -2.27 16.54 6.34
CA VAL A 196 -1.14 15.73 6.79
C VAL A 196 -0.69 16.18 8.18
N SER A 197 -0.58 17.48 8.42
CA SER A 197 -0.21 18.03 9.73
C SER A 197 -1.21 17.63 10.80
N ALA A 198 -2.52 17.75 10.52
CA ALA A 198 -3.57 17.28 11.44
C ALA A 198 -3.51 15.76 11.67
N SER A 199 -3.26 14.97 10.63
CA SER A 199 -3.12 13.51 10.72
C SER A 199 -1.87 13.08 11.50
N SER A 200 -0.79 13.87 11.42
CA SER A 200 0.45 13.64 12.16
C SER A 200 0.27 13.82 13.67
N ALA A 201 -0.69 14.63 14.11
CA ALA A 201 -1.08 14.70 15.52
C ALA A 201 -1.59 13.33 16.02
N GLY A 202 -2.23 12.52 15.17
CA GLY A 202 -2.61 11.14 15.49
C GLY A 202 -1.42 10.18 15.66
N LEU A 203 -0.24 10.55 15.16
CA LEU A 203 1.03 9.85 15.40
C LEU A 203 1.73 10.32 16.69
N SER A 204 1.26 11.41 17.32
CA SER A 204 1.73 11.80 18.65
C SER A 204 1.33 10.72 19.66
N GLY A 205 2.32 10.18 20.38
CA GLY A 205 2.10 9.02 21.27
C GLY A 205 2.14 7.65 20.58
N ALA A 206 2.55 7.56 19.32
CA ALA A 206 2.72 6.27 18.63
C ALA A 206 3.69 5.36 19.40
N LYS A 207 3.26 4.11 19.61
CA LYS A 207 4.12 3.04 20.15
C LYS A 207 5.08 2.58 19.07
N ARG A 208 6.36 2.47 19.43
CA ARG A 208 7.43 2.00 18.54
C ARG A 208 8.04 0.75 19.13
N LYS A 209 8.20 -0.27 18.29
CA LYS A 209 8.87 -1.52 18.66
C LYS A 209 10.00 -1.77 17.67
N ALA A 210 11.24 -1.80 18.16
CA ALA A 210 12.37 -2.25 17.36
C ALA A 210 12.21 -3.73 17.03
N VAL A 211 12.33 -4.08 15.74
CA VAL A 211 12.15 -5.44 15.24
C VAL A 211 13.39 -5.95 14.50
N GLY A 212 14.32 -5.08 14.12
CA GLY A 212 15.58 -5.48 13.51
C GLY A 212 16.63 -4.36 13.54
N ARG A 213 17.90 -4.75 13.52
CA ARG A 213 19.04 -3.83 13.43
C ARG A 213 20.10 -4.41 12.51
N HIS A 214 20.61 -3.59 11.59
CA HIS A 214 21.78 -3.89 10.80
C HIS A 214 23.02 -3.31 11.52
N GLY A 215 23.91 -4.19 11.97
CA GLY A 215 25.00 -3.83 12.89
C GLY A 215 25.98 -2.82 12.32
N ARG A 216 26.26 -2.87 11.00
CA ARG A 216 27.31 -2.05 10.36
C ARG A 216 26.88 -0.65 9.95
N THR A 217 25.58 -0.37 9.83
CA THR A 217 25.06 0.88 9.23
C THR A 217 24.13 1.65 10.15
N ALA A 218 24.13 1.34 11.45
CA ALA A 218 23.19 1.88 12.45
C ALA A 218 21.74 1.94 11.95
N THR A 219 21.36 0.99 11.08
CA THR A 219 20.06 0.96 10.43
C THR A 219 19.13 0.10 11.27
N THR A 220 17.96 0.62 11.60
CA THR A 220 16.99 -0.09 12.45
C THR A 220 15.63 -0.13 11.77
N LEU A 221 14.99 -1.30 11.84
CA LEU A 221 13.62 -1.50 11.44
C LEU A 221 12.74 -1.45 12.69
N GLU A 222 11.69 -0.64 12.62
CA GLU A 222 10.73 -0.47 13.69
C GLU A 222 9.30 -0.65 13.18
N THR A 223 8.47 -1.25 14.03
CA THR A 223 7.01 -1.25 13.86
C THR A 223 6.43 -0.06 14.62
N LEU A 224 5.62 0.74 13.94
CA LEU A 224 4.88 1.84 14.49
C LEU A 224 3.40 1.47 14.63
N THR A 225 2.81 1.77 15.77
CA THR A 225 1.37 1.62 16.01
C THR A 225 0.84 2.87 16.70
N ALA A 226 -0.15 3.51 16.10
CA ALA A 226 -0.76 4.75 16.55
C ALA A 226 -2.29 4.66 16.46
N SER A 227 -2.99 5.69 16.93
CA SER A 227 -4.43 5.77 16.74
C SER A 227 -4.74 5.95 15.25
N GLY A 228 -5.35 4.93 14.64
CA GLY A 228 -5.74 4.95 13.23
C GLY A 228 -4.64 4.64 12.21
N PHE A 229 -3.37 4.52 12.61
CA PHE A 229 -2.26 4.16 11.72
C PHE A 229 -1.38 3.06 12.30
N ALA A 230 -0.86 2.21 11.42
CA ALA A 230 0.18 1.26 11.76
C ALA A 230 1.09 1.01 10.56
N GLY A 231 2.23 0.39 10.80
CA GLY A 231 3.12 -0.01 9.73
C GLY A 231 4.56 -0.14 10.21
N GLN A 232 5.48 -0.09 9.27
CA GLN A 232 6.89 -0.25 9.56
C GLN A 232 7.72 0.82 8.87
N TYR A 233 8.82 1.18 9.51
CA TYR A 233 9.76 2.13 8.94
C TYR A 233 11.19 1.72 9.28
N VAL A 234 12.10 2.06 8.38
CA VAL A 234 13.53 1.90 8.56
C VAL A 234 14.12 3.28 8.72
N LYS A 235 14.91 3.46 9.77
CA LYS A 235 15.76 4.62 9.95
C LYS A 235 17.22 4.22 9.79
N ARG A 236 18.00 5.09 9.15
CA ARG A 236 19.46 5.07 9.21
C ARG A 236 19.86 6.20 10.11
N GLU A 237 20.48 5.87 11.25
CA GLU A 237 20.72 6.84 12.32
C GLU A 237 19.40 7.48 12.79
N SER A 238 19.14 8.73 12.40
CA SER A 238 17.89 9.46 12.68
C SER A 238 17.00 9.69 11.46
N GLU A 239 17.48 9.41 10.25
CA GLU A 239 16.74 9.72 9.03
C GLU A 239 15.87 8.52 8.59
N PRO A 240 14.58 8.71 8.30
CA PRO A 240 13.75 7.68 7.71
C PRO A 240 14.18 7.40 6.26
N VAL A 241 14.60 6.18 5.98
CA VAL A 241 15.02 5.73 4.64
C VAL A 241 13.99 4.83 3.96
N TYR A 242 13.06 4.27 4.73
CA TYR A 242 11.90 3.55 4.22
C TYR A 242 10.75 3.75 5.19
N VAL A 243 9.54 3.98 4.67
CA VAL A 243 8.32 4.13 5.47
C VAL A 243 7.20 3.42 4.71
N SER A 244 6.47 2.55 5.40
CA SER A 244 5.21 2.01 4.91
C SER A 244 4.21 2.07 6.06
N LEU A 245 3.48 3.17 6.12
CA LEU A 245 2.42 3.42 7.09
C LEU A 245 1.09 3.39 6.38
N PHE A 246 0.11 2.81 7.04
CA PHE A 246 -1.22 2.65 6.48
C PHE A 246 -2.28 2.79 7.56
N ARG A 247 -3.45 3.23 7.13
CA ARG A 247 -4.60 3.41 8.00
C ARG A 247 -5.15 2.04 8.42
N THR A 248 -5.49 1.89 9.70
CA THR A 248 -5.97 0.61 10.26
C THR A 248 -7.49 0.48 10.37
N ARG A 249 -8.23 1.56 10.07
CA ARG A 249 -9.70 1.64 10.06
C ARG A 249 -10.21 2.63 9.04
#